data_AF-S2Y873-F1
#
_entry.id   AF-S2Y873-F1
#
_cell.length_a   1.000
_cell.length_b   1.000
_cell.length_c   1.000
_cell.angle_alpha   90.00
_cell.angle_beta   90.00
_cell.angle_gamma   90.00
#
_symmetry.space_group_name_H-M   'P 1'
#
loop_
_entity.id
_entity.type
_entity.pdbx_description
1 polymer ?
#
loop_
_entity_poly.entity_id
_entity_poly.type
_entity_poly.pdbx_seq_one_letter_code
_entity_poly.pdbx_strand_id
1 'polypeptide(L)'
;MKVKWIISGLVPLLLLVAVVAWVMINGAGIEKDPAAPIEVLNIERINTTYSGFEISISNTGPEPLTISQVIVNDSIWNFGVSPSESLKRFEEGEITINYPWVQGDPHVIKIITENGIITEGEIAAATLTPERSWSNFLNYGFIGFYVGIVPITLGLLWYPFMKRFSRKWINAILALTVGLLLFLFIGTLADGFEMGAEAPAVLQGTMVVMLGAVLTFLLLIGFDQYSQKKQALKVSSPFNIALLMAVGIGLHNFGEGLAIGTSFSLGEAALGTFLVIGFTLHNITEGIGIAAPLLKIKPRIRDFVLLGVIAGAPAIIGTWVGGFIFSPILGALFLGIGAGAILQVIYVITKMLINDHKKHLEPTVSWLNFSGFTIGLLIMYLTAFFVKY
;
A
#
# COMPACT_ATOMS: atom_id res chain seq x y z
N MET A 1 43.18 -11.89 -16.10
CA MET A 1 41.78 -12.18 -16.49
C MET A 1 40.75 -11.27 -15.82
N LYS A 2 40.81 -11.00 -14.50
CA LYS A 2 39.82 -10.16 -13.79
C LYS A 2 39.73 -8.71 -14.29
N VAL A 3 40.86 -8.07 -14.62
CA VAL A 3 40.89 -6.67 -15.09
C VAL A 3 40.27 -6.50 -16.48
N LYS A 4 40.57 -7.40 -17.43
CA LYS A 4 39.97 -7.35 -18.77
C LYS A 4 38.44 -7.55 -18.75
N TRP A 5 37.93 -8.38 -17.82
CA TRP A 5 36.49 -8.61 -17.61
C TRP A 5 35.78 -7.41 -16.99
N ILE A 6 36.40 -6.74 -16.01
CA ILE A 6 35.86 -5.52 -15.40
C ILE A 6 35.84 -4.38 -16.44
N ILE A 7 36.91 -4.23 -17.22
CA ILE A 7 37.00 -3.23 -18.29
C ILE A 7 35.96 -3.51 -19.39
N SER A 8 35.78 -4.76 -19.81
CA SER A 8 34.76 -5.10 -20.84
C SER A 8 33.32 -4.88 -20.37
N GLY A 9 33.05 -4.87 -19.06
CA GLY A 9 31.73 -4.52 -18.52
C GLY A 9 31.55 -3.02 -18.28
N LEU A 10 32.61 -2.32 -17.83
CA LEU A 10 32.56 -0.88 -17.55
C LEU A 10 32.55 -0.03 -18.81
N VAL A 11 33.26 -0.43 -19.87
CA VAL A 11 33.35 0.36 -21.11
C VAL A 11 31.98 0.55 -21.78
N PRO A 12 31.15 -0.50 -22.00
CA PRO A 12 29.80 -0.32 -22.53
C PRO A 12 28.91 0.53 -21.62
N LEU A 13 29.04 0.41 -20.29
CA LEU A 13 28.25 1.19 -19.34
C LEU A 13 28.63 2.68 -19.39
N LEU A 14 29.92 2.99 -19.44
CA LEU A 14 30.42 4.37 -19.58
C LEU A 14 30.02 4.97 -20.93
N LEU A 15 30.08 4.18 -22.01
CA LEU A 15 29.60 4.61 -23.33
C LEU A 15 28.10 4.88 -23.32
N LEU A 16 27.31 4.02 -22.67
CA LEU A 16 25.87 4.24 -22.52
C LEU A 16 25.59 5.53 -21.73
N VAL A 17 26.27 5.75 -20.60
CA VAL A 17 26.15 6.99 -19.82
C VAL A 17 26.55 8.20 -20.66
N ALA A 18 27.62 8.10 -21.45
CA ALA A 18 28.06 9.18 -22.33
C ALA A 18 27.04 9.49 -23.45
N VAL A 19 26.44 8.47 -24.07
CA VAL A 19 25.39 8.64 -25.08
C VAL A 19 24.14 9.26 -24.46
N VAL A 20 23.68 8.77 -23.30
CA VAL A 20 22.53 9.33 -22.59
C VAL A 20 22.80 10.78 -22.18
N ALA A 21 23.97 11.08 -21.63
CA ALA A 21 24.36 12.44 -21.28
C ALA A 21 24.42 13.35 -22.52
N TRP A 22 24.96 12.86 -23.64
CA TRP A 22 24.99 13.60 -24.90
C TRP A 22 23.57 13.93 -25.38
N VAL A 23 22.64 12.97 -25.34
CA VAL A 23 21.23 13.19 -25.74
C VAL A 23 20.52 14.14 -24.77
N MET A 24 20.79 14.05 -23.47
CA MET A 24 20.19 14.95 -22.47
C MET A 24 20.66 16.41 -22.62
N ILE A 25 21.89 16.62 -23.08
CA ILE A 25 22.46 17.97 -23.28
C ILE A 25 22.12 18.54 -24.66
N ASN A 26 22.22 17.73 -25.71
CA ASN A 26 22.12 18.19 -27.11
C ASN A 26 20.75 17.86 -27.74
N GLY A 27 19.83 17.30 -26.97
CA GLY A 27 18.57 16.77 -27.48
C GLY A 27 18.75 15.54 -28.37
N ALA A 28 17.65 14.99 -28.86
CA ALA A 28 17.64 13.88 -29.81
C ALA A 28 17.85 14.33 -31.28
N GLY A 29 18.19 15.60 -31.52
CA GLY A 29 18.34 16.19 -32.86
C GLY A 29 17.02 16.48 -33.59
N ILE A 30 15.89 16.43 -32.89
CA ILE A 30 14.55 16.78 -33.41
C ILE A 30 13.93 17.72 -32.37
N GLU A 31 14.36 18.98 -32.35
CA GLU A 31 13.76 20.00 -31.50
C GLU A 31 12.61 20.64 -32.29
N LYS A 32 11.40 20.46 -31.79
CA LYS A 32 10.28 21.34 -32.09
C LYS A 32 9.97 22.06 -30.80
N ASP A 33 9.94 23.39 -30.87
CA ASP A 33 9.43 24.18 -29.75
C ASP A 33 8.04 23.63 -29.41
N PRO A 34 7.75 23.35 -28.12
CA PRO A 34 6.44 22.90 -27.72
C PRO A 34 5.41 23.95 -28.13
N ALA A 35 4.29 23.50 -28.68
CA ALA A 35 3.26 24.39 -29.24
C ALA A 35 2.61 25.32 -28.20
N ALA A 36 2.80 25.03 -26.91
CA ALA A 36 2.33 25.81 -25.78
C ALA A 36 3.30 25.64 -24.59
N PRO A 37 3.32 26.59 -23.63
CA PRO A 37 4.04 26.43 -22.36
C PRO A 37 3.62 25.14 -21.66
N ILE A 38 4.59 24.41 -21.12
CA ILE A 38 4.34 23.17 -20.38
C ILE A 38 4.28 23.53 -18.90
N GLU A 39 3.10 23.99 -18.45
CA GLU A 39 2.83 24.21 -17.03
C GLU A 39 2.13 22.99 -16.45
N VAL A 40 2.62 22.50 -15.32
CA VAL A 40 2.01 21.39 -14.59
C VAL A 40 1.97 21.75 -13.13
N LEU A 41 0.82 22.29 -12.71
CA LEU A 41 0.49 22.48 -11.31
C LEU A 41 -0.18 21.20 -10.81
N ASN A 42 0.24 20.72 -9.64
CA ASN A 42 -0.40 19.59 -8.99
C ASN A 42 -0.97 20.05 -7.67
N ILE A 43 -2.17 19.60 -7.37
CA ILE A 43 -2.74 19.68 -6.04
C ILE A 43 -2.27 18.45 -5.29
N GLU A 44 -1.49 18.66 -4.25
CA GLU A 44 -1.03 17.56 -3.41
C GLU A 44 -2.10 17.22 -2.39
N ARG A 45 -2.60 18.22 -1.66
CA ARG A 45 -3.54 18.04 -0.55
C ARG A 45 -4.57 19.15 -0.50
N ILE A 46 -5.80 18.82 -0.12
CA ILE A 46 -6.83 19.80 0.26
C ILE A 46 -7.22 19.54 1.71
N ASN A 47 -6.88 20.47 2.60
CA ASN A 47 -7.35 20.46 3.99
C ASN A 47 -8.60 21.33 4.10
N THR A 48 -9.66 20.77 4.66
CA THR A 48 -10.88 21.48 5.01
C THR A 48 -10.76 21.95 6.46
N THR A 49 -10.72 23.26 6.67
CA THR A 49 -10.62 23.91 7.99
C THR A 49 -11.95 24.57 8.35
N TYR A 50 -12.12 25.05 9.57
CA TYR A 50 -13.35 25.77 9.95
C TYR A 50 -13.60 27.05 9.12
N SER A 51 -12.55 27.67 8.58
CA SER A 51 -12.64 28.93 7.83
C SER A 51 -12.63 28.76 6.32
N GLY A 52 -12.33 27.56 5.80
CA GLY A 52 -12.31 27.28 4.37
C GLY A 52 -11.40 26.12 4.00
N PHE A 53 -10.56 26.35 2.99
CA PHE A 53 -9.67 25.33 2.42
C PHE A 53 -8.21 25.79 2.44
N GLU A 54 -7.30 24.90 2.82
CA GLU A 54 -5.85 25.05 2.67
C GLU A 54 -5.37 24.00 1.68
N ILE A 55 -4.74 24.42 0.58
CA ILE A 55 -4.40 23.56 -0.54
C ILE A 55 -2.88 23.55 -0.71
N SER A 56 -2.27 22.40 -0.46
CA SER A 56 -0.87 22.18 -0.78
C SER A 56 -0.72 21.91 -2.26
N ILE A 57 0.17 22.65 -2.91
CA ILE A 57 0.40 22.60 -4.36
C ILE A 57 1.88 22.46 -4.67
N SER A 58 2.20 21.92 -5.84
CA SER A 58 3.57 21.90 -6.36
C SER A 58 3.64 22.07 -7.87
N ASN A 59 4.66 22.78 -8.34
CA ASN A 59 4.95 22.89 -9.76
C ASN A 59 5.88 21.75 -10.19
N THR A 60 5.38 20.81 -11.00
CA THR A 60 6.23 19.77 -11.60
C THR A 60 6.51 20.00 -13.09
N GLY A 61 6.06 21.12 -13.63
CA GLY A 61 6.37 21.55 -14.99
C GLY A 61 7.85 21.93 -15.15
N PRO A 62 8.38 21.93 -16.38
CA PRO A 62 9.72 22.41 -16.68
C PRO A 62 9.91 23.91 -16.38
N GLU A 63 8.85 24.71 -16.48
CA GLU A 63 8.88 26.17 -16.38
C GLU A 63 8.26 26.67 -15.07
N PRO A 64 8.66 27.86 -14.57
CA PRO A 64 7.94 28.50 -13.47
C PRO A 64 6.51 28.84 -13.90
N LEU A 65 5.56 28.69 -12.98
CA LEU A 65 4.16 29.06 -13.20
C LEU A 65 3.72 30.06 -12.13
N THR A 66 2.75 30.91 -12.48
CA THR A 66 2.15 31.87 -11.56
C THR A 66 0.66 31.59 -11.44
N ILE A 67 0.15 31.54 -10.22
CA ILE A 67 -1.28 31.34 -9.93
C ILE A 67 -1.98 32.68 -10.08
N SER A 68 -3.02 32.74 -10.91
CA SER A 68 -3.73 33.99 -11.21
C SER A 68 -5.11 34.05 -10.55
N GLN A 69 -5.80 32.91 -10.45
CA GLN A 69 -7.19 32.87 -10.02
C GLN A 69 -7.55 31.55 -9.35
N VAL A 70 -8.48 31.60 -8.41
CA VAL A 70 -9.10 30.43 -7.77
C VAL A 70 -10.62 30.52 -7.87
N ILE A 71 -11.25 29.40 -8.22
CA ILE A 71 -12.69 29.24 -8.33
C ILE A 71 -13.13 28.12 -7.36
N VAL A 72 -14.19 28.36 -6.59
CA VAL A 72 -14.85 27.33 -5.76
C VAL A 72 -16.31 27.25 -6.18
N ASN A 73 -16.76 26.07 -6.63
CA ASN A 73 -18.13 25.84 -7.14
C ASN A 73 -18.57 26.91 -8.15
N ASP A 74 -17.76 27.12 -9.18
CA ASP A 74 -17.96 28.08 -10.28
C ASP A 74 -18.04 29.57 -9.87
N SER A 75 -17.69 29.89 -8.62
CA SER A 75 -17.56 31.27 -8.14
C SER A 75 -16.09 31.65 -7.95
N ILE A 76 -15.71 32.86 -8.37
CA ILE A 76 -14.35 33.40 -8.15
C ILE A 76 -14.22 33.80 -6.68
N TRP A 77 -13.13 33.37 -6.03
CA TRP A 77 -12.85 33.66 -4.63
C TRP A 77 -11.47 34.30 -4.44
N ASN A 78 -11.36 35.10 -3.39
CA ASN A 78 -10.07 35.60 -2.94
C ASN A 78 -9.27 34.44 -2.33
N PHE A 79 -7.98 34.43 -2.60
CA PHE A 79 -7.04 33.45 -2.09
C PHE A 79 -5.76 34.15 -1.63
N GLY A 80 -5.00 33.49 -0.76
CA GLY A 80 -3.62 33.83 -0.47
C GLY A 80 -2.71 32.69 -0.88
N VAL A 81 -1.49 32.98 -1.33
CA VAL A 81 -0.47 31.95 -1.63
C VAL A 81 0.78 32.22 -0.79
N SER A 82 1.31 31.17 -0.17
CA SER A 82 2.58 31.18 0.56
C SER A 82 3.53 30.14 -0.03
N PRO A 83 4.84 30.42 -0.21
CA PRO A 83 5.53 31.70 0.08
C PRO A 83 5.36 32.77 -1.02
N SER A 84 4.93 32.38 -2.22
CA SER A 84 4.81 33.25 -3.41
C SER A 84 3.77 32.68 -4.38
N GLU A 85 3.06 33.54 -5.10
CA GLU A 85 2.13 33.16 -6.17
C GLU A 85 2.83 32.53 -7.38
N SER A 86 4.13 32.83 -7.56
CA SER A 86 4.99 32.22 -8.58
C SER A 86 5.82 31.10 -7.97
N LEU A 87 5.71 29.90 -8.55
CA LEU A 87 6.39 28.68 -8.14
C LEU A 87 7.38 28.24 -9.21
N LYS A 88 8.65 28.07 -8.84
CA LYS A 88 9.67 27.44 -9.68
C LYS A 88 9.41 25.95 -9.81
N ARG A 89 10.09 25.30 -10.76
CA ARG A 89 10.07 23.85 -10.90
C ARG A 89 10.49 23.15 -9.59
N PHE A 90 9.63 22.24 -9.14
CA PHE A 90 9.68 21.51 -7.86
C PHE A 90 9.59 22.39 -6.61
N GLU A 91 9.09 23.62 -6.75
CA GLU A 91 8.73 24.45 -5.61
C GLU A 91 7.31 24.11 -5.15
N GLU A 92 7.16 24.00 -3.84
CA GLU A 92 5.89 23.76 -3.15
C GLU A 92 5.30 25.10 -2.70
N GLY A 93 3.98 25.18 -2.66
CA GLY A 93 3.24 26.32 -2.14
C GLY A 93 1.98 25.88 -1.41
N GLU A 94 1.35 26.83 -0.74
CA GLU A 94 0.10 26.65 -0.03
C GLU A 94 -0.88 27.75 -0.40
N ILE A 95 -2.07 27.38 -0.88
CA ILE A 95 -3.18 28.30 -1.15
C ILE A 95 -4.14 28.26 0.03
N THR A 96 -4.45 29.41 0.60
CA THR A 96 -5.51 29.55 1.61
C THR A 96 -6.72 30.24 1.01
N ILE A 97 -7.89 29.61 1.13
CA ILE A 97 -9.17 30.12 0.65
C ILE A 97 -10.11 30.21 1.84
N ASN A 98 -10.61 31.40 2.14
CA ASN A 98 -11.66 31.57 3.15
C ASN A 98 -13.02 31.33 2.48
N TYR A 99 -13.65 30.20 2.77
CA TYR A 99 -14.87 29.76 2.10
C TYR A 99 -15.84 29.10 3.10
N PRO A 100 -17.11 29.54 3.18
CA PRO A 100 -18.09 28.99 4.10
C PRO A 100 -18.70 27.69 3.56
N TRP A 101 -17.96 26.59 3.62
CA TRP A 101 -18.43 25.26 3.20
C TRP A 101 -19.45 24.68 4.18
N VAL A 102 -20.21 23.68 3.71
CA VAL A 102 -21.22 22.96 4.48
C VAL A 102 -20.80 21.49 4.59
N GLN A 103 -20.95 20.92 5.78
CA GLN A 103 -20.55 19.53 6.01
C GLN A 103 -21.35 18.56 5.15
N GLY A 104 -20.66 17.71 4.41
CA GLY A 104 -21.23 16.72 3.51
C GLY A 104 -21.46 17.21 2.07
N ASP A 105 -21.33 18.50 1.81
CA ASP A 105 -21.51 19.04 0.46
C ASP A 105 -20.26 18.80 -0.40
N PRO A 106 -20.43 18.47 -1.70
CA PRO A 106 -19.31 18.39 -2.63
C PRO A 106 -18.81 19.80 -3.00
N HIS A 107 -17.50 19.92 -3.16
CA HIS A 107 -16.86 21.15 -3.62
C HIS A 107 -15.82 20.86 -4.70
N VAL A 108 -15.85 21.63 -5.78
CA VAL A 108 -14.82 21.63 -6.83
C VAL A 108 -14.04 22.93 -6.75
N ILE A 109 -12.73 22.81 -6.59
CA ILE A 109 -11.79 23.92 -6.54
C ILE A 109 -10.97 23.91 -7.83
N LYS A 110 -11.02 25.00 -8.59
CA LYS A 110 -10.25 25.17 -9.83
C LYS A 110 -9.19 26.25 -9.62
N ILE A 111 -7.93 25.91 -9.81
CA ILE A 111 -6.80 26.83 -9.77
C ILE A 111 -6.39 27.12 -11.21
N ILE A 112 -6.29 28.40 -11.55
CA ILE A 112 -5.97 28.86 -12.90
C ILE A 112 -4.62 29.58 -12.86
N THR A 113 -3.71 29.19 -13.76
CA THR A 113 -2.41 29.85 -13.93
C THR A 113 -2.52 31.12 -14.79
N GLU A 114 -1.46 31.92 -14.86
CA GLU A 114 -1.36 33.10 -15.73
C GLU A 114 -1.59 32.75 -17.22
N ASN A 115 -1.16 31.57 -17.65
CA ASN A 115 -1.36 31.07 -19.02
C ASN A 115 -2.72 30.37 -19.23
N GLY A 116 -3.61 30.41 -18.23
CA GLY A 116 -4.97 29.86 -18.33
C GLY A 116 -5.04 28.34 -18.22
N ILE A 117 -3.98 27.68 -17.73
CA ILE A 117 -4.02 26.24 -17.42
C ILE A 117 -4.83 26.04 -16.15
N ILE A 118 -5.82 25.14 -16.22
CA ILE A 118 -6.73 24.85 -15.12
C ILE A 118 -6.31 23.54 -14.47
N THR A 119 -6.11 23.57 -13.15
CA THR A 119 -5.94 22.39 -12.30
C THR A 119 -7.13 22.30 -11.36
N GLU A 120 -7.79 21.15 -11.35
CA GLU A 120 -9.02 20.94 -10.57
C GLU A 120 -8.76 19.97 -9.42
N GLY A 121 -9.30 20.29 -8.25
CA GLY A 121 -9.34 19.42 -7.09
C GLY A 121 -10.78 19.27 -6.62
N GLU A 122 -11.18 18.04 -6.32
CA GLU A 122 -12.54 17.72 -5.88
C GLU A 122 -12.55 17.27 -4.42
N ILE A 123 -13.54 17.75 -3.69
CA ILE A 123 -13.89 17.29 -2.36
C ILE A 123 -15.28 16.68 -2.49
N ALA A 124 -15.38 15.35 -2.57
CA ALA A 124 -16.66 14.67 -2.80
C ALA A 124 -17.68 14.91 -1.67
N ALA A 125 -17.21 15.07 -0.43
CA ALA A 125 -18.03 15.43 0.73
C ALA A 125 -17.18 16.18 1.76
N ALA A 126 -17.40 17.48 1.92
CA ALA A 126 -16.61 18.28 2.84
C ALA A 126 -16.78 17.85 4.30
N THR A 127 -15.67 17.53 4.93
CA THR A 127 -15.57 17.26 6.38
C THR A 127 -14.26 17.86 6.88
N LEU A 128 -14.21 18.27 8.14
CA LEU A 128 -12.99 18.81 8.72
C LEU A 128 -11.85 17.81 8.56
N THR A 129 -10.75 18.25 7.96
CA THR A 129 -9.58 17.41 7.83
C THR A 129 -9.04 17.10 9.24
N PRO A 130 -8.80 15.83 9.58
CA PRO A 130 -8.37 15.46 10.92
C PRO A 130 -7.07 16.17 11.31
N GLU A 131 -7.12 16.99 12.36
CA GLU A 131 -5.91 17.62 12.91
C GLU A 131 -4.98 16.56 13.53
N ARG A 132 -3.68 16.88 13.60
CA ARG A 132 -2.69 16.08 14.36
C ARG A 132 -2.97 16.20 15.86
N SER A 133 -3.97 15.47 16.34
CA SER A 133 -4.38 15.45 17.75
C SER A 133 -3.97 14.14 18.42
N TRP A 134 -3.83 14.16 19.74
CA TRP A 134 -3.61 12.95 20.54
C TRP A 134 -4.75 11.93 20.38
N SER A 135 -5.99 12.41 20.18
CA SER A 135 -7.13 11.54 19.91
C SER A 135 -6.97 10.79 18.59
N ASN A 136 -6.56 11.47 17.52
CA ASN A 136 -6.35 10.82 16.22
C ASN A 136 -5.17 9.86 16.24
N PHE A 137 -4.11 10.18 16.99
CA PHE A 137 -3.00 9.25 17.22
C PHE A 137 -3.48 7.95 17.88
N LEU A 138 -4.30 8.05 18.93
CA LEU A 138 -4.89 6.88 19.58
C LEU A 138 -5.85 6.13 18.65
N ASN A 139 -6.71 6.83 17.91
CA ASN A 139 -7.67 6.21 16.99
C ASN A 139 -6.98 5.38 15.91
N TYR A 140 -5.97 5.94 15.23
CA TYR A 140 -5.16 5.17 14.27
C TYR A 140 -4.48 3.98 14.95
N GLY A 141 -3.96 4.17 16.17
CA GLY A 141 -3.35 3.07 16.93
C GLY A 141 -4.34 1.95 17.27
N PHE A 142 -5.58 2.29 17.61
CA PHE A 142 -6.65 1.33 17.85
C PHE A 142 -7.06 0.60 16.58
N ILE A 143 -7.14 1.29 15.44
CA ILE A 143 -7.42 0.65 14.14
C ILE A 143 -6.34 -0.37 13.83
N GLY A 144 -5.06 -0.01 13.92
CA GLY A 144 -3.96 -0.95 13.71
C GLY A 144 -3.94 -2.10 14.72
N PHE A 145 -4.39 -1.88 15.96
CA PHE A 145 -4.54 -2.94 16.96
C PHE A 145 -5.66 -3.92 16.58
N TYR A 146 -6.81 -3.42 16.15
CA TYR A 146 -7.97 -4.23 15.74
C TYR A 146 -7.74 -4.97 14.44
N VAL A 147 -6.93 -4.43 13.53
CA VAL A 147 -6.61 -5.09 12.26
C VAL A 147 -5.40 -6.01 12.36
N GLY A 148 -4.42 -5.70 13.20
CA GLY A 148 -3.21 -6.51 13.35
C GLY A 148 -3.30 -7.52 14.50
N ILE A 149 -3.15 -7.03 15.74
CA ILE A 149 -2.94 -7.90 16.91
C ILE A 149 -4.16 -8.78 17.20
N VAL A 150 -5.36 -8.20 17.20
CA VAL A 150 -6.59 -8.91 17.56
C VAL A 150 -6.85 -10.11 16.65
N PRO A 151 -6.97 -9.97 15.32
CA PRO A 151 -7.29 -11.08 14.43
C PRO A 151 -6.19 -12.14 14.39
N ILE A 152 -4.91 -11.75 14.38
CA ILE A 152 -3.83 -12.73 14.43
C ILE A 152 -3.89 -13.54 15.72
N THR A 153 -4.14 -12.89 16.86
CA THR A 153 -4.30 -13.58 18.14
C THR A 153 -5.52 -14.49 18.13
N LEU A 154 -6.65 -14.05 17.56
CA LEU A 154 -7.84 -14.89 17.36
C LEU A 154 -7.50 -16.12 16.50
N GLY A 155 -6.73 -15.96 15.43
CA GLY A 155 -6.25 -17.07 14.61
C GLY A 155 -5.35 -18.04 15.39
N LEU A 156 -4.43 -17.53 16.20
CA LEU A 156 -3.57 -18.33 17.07
C LEU A 156 -4.37 -19.15 18.09
N LEU A 157 -5.50 -18.60 18.59
CA LEU A 157 -6.40 -19.30 19.52
C LEU A 157 -7.10 -20.52 18.90
N TRP A 158 -7.07 -20.68 17.57
CA TRP A 158 -7.56 -21.91 16.93
C TRP A 158 -6.63 -23.11 17.13
N TYR A 159 -5.40 -22.92 17.64
CA TYR A 159 -4.43 -23.98 17.89
C TYR A 159 -4.99 -25.27 18.55
N PRO A 160 -5.80 -25.23 19.62
CA PRO A 160 -6.35 -26.44 20.24
C PRO A 160 -7.30 -27.19 19.31
N PHE A 161 -8.06 -26.46 18.50
CA PHE A 161 -9.01 -27.02 17.55
C PHE A 161 -8.31 -27.60 16.33
N MET A 162 -7.23 -26.96 15.88
CA MET A 162 -6.42 -27.43 14.75
C MET A 162 -5.85 -28.83 14.93
N LYS A 163 -5.59 -29.25 16.17
CA LYS A 163 -5.16 -30.64 16.47
C LYS A 163 -6.18 -31.70 16.07
N ARG A 164 -7.44 -31.32 15.83
CA ARG A 164 -8.54 -32.22 15.50
C ARG A 164 -8.85 -32.25 14.00
N PHE A 165 -8.30 -31.33 13.20
CA PHE A 165 -8.57 -31.29 11.77
C PHE A 165 -7.78 -32.34 11.00
N SER A 166 -8.42 -32.89 9.95
CA SER A 166 -7.71 -33.70 8.97
C SER A 166 -6.82 -32.82 8.08
N ARG A 167 -5.77 -33.41 7.50
CA ARG A 167 -4.89 -32.74 6.53
C ARG A 167 -5.67 -32.03 5.41
N LYS A 168 -6.71 -32.69 4.87
CA LYS A 168 -7.52 -32.15 3.77
C LYS A 168 -8.27 -30.87 4.18
N TRP A 169 -8.78 -30.81 5.41
CA TRP A 169 -9.43 -29.60 5.93
C TRP A 169 -8.44 -28.46 6.17
N ILE A 170 -7.22 -28.76 6.63
CA ILE A 170 -6.15 -27.75 6.73
C ILE A 170 -5.84 -27.19 5.34
N ASN A 171 -5.70 -28.04 4.32
CA ASN A 171 -5.47 -27.60 2.94
C ASN A 171 -6.63 -26.76 2.39
N ALA A 172 -7.88 -27.09 2.74
CA ALA A 172 -9.05 -26.32 2.35
C ALA A 172 -9.08 -24.91 2.96
N ILE A 173 -8.72 -24.79 4.25
CA ILE A 173 -8.61 -23.50 4.94
C ILE A 173 -7.48 -22.67 4.31
N LEU A 174 -6.34 -23.27 4.01
CA LEU A 174 -5.24 -22.59 3.32
C LEU A 174 -5.65 -22.12 1.91
N ALA A 175 -6.42 -22.93 1.18
CA ALA A 175 -6.94 -22.53 -0.13
C ALA A 175 -7.96 -21.38 -0.02
N LEU A 176 -8.79 -21.38 1.03
CA LEU A 176 -9.67 -20.25 1.36
C LEU A 176 -8.87 -18.97 1.60
N THR A 177 -7.78 -19.02 2.38
CA THR A 177 -6.88 -17.89 2.56
C THR A 177 -6.32 -17.37 1.24
N VAL A 178 -5.88 -18.25 0.34
CA VAL A 178 -5.39 -17.83 -0.99
C VAL A 178 -6.49 -17.12 -1.79
N GLY A 179 -7.75 -17.57 -1.67
CA GLY A 179 -8.90 -16.89 -2.28
C GLY A 179 -9.13 -15.48 -1.72
N LEU A 180 -9.13 -15.33 -0.38
CA LEU A 180 -9.25 -14.03 0.29
C LEU A 180 -8.14 -13.07 -0.18
N LEU A 181 -6.89 -13.54 -0.14
CA LEU A 181 -5.71 -12.75 -0.47
C LEU A 181 -5.67 -12.37 -1.95
N LEU A 182 -6.12 -13.23 -2.87
CA LEU A 182 -6.13 -12.88 -4.29
C LEU A 182 -7.09 -11.73 -4.58
N PHE A 183 -8.26 -11.70 -3.93
CA PHE A 183 -9.19 -10.57 -4.06
C PHE A 183 -8.54 -9.28 -3.55
N LEU A 184 -7.94 -9.34 -2.35
CA LEU A 184 -7.25 -8.19 -1.76
C LEU A 184 -6.08 -7.71 -2.61
N PHE A 185 -5.27 -8.62 -3.15
CA PHE A 185 -4.16 -8.29 -4.05
C PHE A 185 -4.64 -7.47 -5.26
N ILE A 186 -5.72 -7.91 -5.91
CA ILE A 186 -6.28 -7.20 -7.07
C ILE A 186 -6.82 -5.84 -6.64
N GLY A 187 -7.56 -5.77 -5.53
CA GLY A 187 -8.07 -4.52 -4.97
C GLY A 187 -6.96 -3.53 -4.64
N THR A 188 -5.99 -3.92 -3.82
CA THR A 188 -4.83 -3.10 -3.43
C THR A 188 -4.03 -2.61 -4.63
N LEU A 189 -3.86 -3.42 -5.68
CA LEU A 189 -3.22 -2.95 -6.91
C LEU A 189 -4.05 -1.90 -7.65
N ALA A 190 -5.36 -2.13 -7.77
CA ALA A 190 -6.26 -1.19 -8.42
C ALA A 190 -6.26 0.17 -7.69
N ASP A 191 -6.45 0.15 -6.37
CA ASP A 191 -6.42 1.34 -5.52
C ASP A 191 -5.03 2.02 -5.58
N GLY A 192 -3.95 1.22 -5.64
CA GLY A 192 -2.60 1.72 -5.80
C GLY A 192 -2.40 2.46 -7.13
N PHE A 193 -2.96 1.95 -8.22
CA PHE A 193 -2.88 2.60 -9.53
C PHE A 193 -3.72 3.86 -9.62
N GLU A 194 -4.90 3.87 -8.99
CA GLU A 194 -5.75 5.06 -8.87
C GLU A 194 -5.01 6.16 -8.13
N MET A 195 -4.48 5.87 -6.94
CA MET A 195 -3.63 6.79 -6.17
C MET A 195 -2.38 7.23 -6.94
N GLY A 196 -1.76 6.30 -7.67
CA GLY A 196 -0.58 6.56 -8.48
C GLY A 196 -0.86 7.45 -9.70
N ALA A 197 -2.11 7.52 -10.15
CA ALA A 197 -2.55 8.40 -11.23
C ALA A 197 -2.82 9.84 -10.75
N GLU A 198 -3.14 10.01 -9.46
CA GLU A 198 -3.25 11.34 -8.81
C GLU A 198 -1.88 11.97 -8.54
N ALA A 199 -0.82 11.16 -8.45
CA ALA A 199 0.53 11.67 -8.25
C ALA A 199 1.03 12.46 -9.49
N PRO A 200 1.90 13.47 -9.29
CA PRO A 200 2.45 14.23 -10.41
C PRO A 200 3.05 13.32 -11.48
N ALA A 201 2.66 13.54 -12.74
CA ALA A 201 2.97 12.64 -13.86
C ALA A 201 4.48 12.35 -14.01
N VAL A 202 5.34 13.32 -13.67
CA VAL A 202 6.80 13.19 -13.69
C VAL A 202 7.33 12.08 -12.77
N LEU A 203 6.60 11.78 -11.68
CA LEU A 203 6.96 10.77 -10.69
C LEU A 203 6.54 9.35 -11.11
N GLN A 204 5.73 9.22 -12.17
CA GLN A 204 5.23 7.95 -12.68
C GLN A 204 4.61 7.06 -11.59
N GLY A 205 3.63 7.58 -10.84
CA GLY A 205 3.10 6.91 -9.65
C GLY A 205 2.61 5.47 -9.89
N THR A 206 1.95 5.18 -11.03
CA THR A 206 1.59 3.81 -11.42
C THR A 206 2.81 2.87 -11.51
N MET A 207 3.94 3.37 -12.02
CA MET A 207 5.19 2.60 -12.09
C MET A 207 5.79 2.41 -10.69
N VAL A 208 5.65 3.39 -9.80
CA VAL A 208 6.07 3.28 -8.39
C VAL A 208 5.30 2.16 -7.67
N VAL A 209 3.99 2.01 -7.93
CA VAL A 209 3.19 0.87 -7.41
C VAL A 209 3.80 -0.46 -7.87
N MET A 210 4.04 -0.59 -9.17
CA MET A 210 4.60 -1.82 -9.76
C MET A 210 5.99 -2.12 -9.21
N LEU A 211 6.86 -1.11 -9.11
CA LEU A 211 8.20 -1.25 -8.56
C LEU A 211 8.13 -1.65 -7.08
N GLY A 212 7.29 -0.99 -6.28
CA GLY A 212 7.04 -1.33 -4.88
C GLY A 212 6.59 -2.77 -4.71
N ALA A 213 5.63 -3.23 -5.52
CA ALA A 213 5.12 -4.58 -5.50
C ALA A 213 6.17 -5.62 -5.89
N VAL A 214 6.85 -5.43 -7.03
CA VAL A 214 7.86 -6.38 -7.53
C VAL A 214 9.05 -6.45 -6.58
N LEU A 215 9.58 -5.31 -6.14
CA LEU A 215 10.73 -5.29 -5.24
C LEU A 215 10.38 -5.92 -3.90
N THR A 216 9.21 -5.60 -3.33
CA THR A 216 8.78 -6.21 -2.06
C THR A 216 8.60 -7.72 -2.19
N PHE A 217 7.91 -8.18 -3.24
CA PHE A 217 7.75 -9.61 -3.53
C PHE A 217 9.10 -10.33 -3.62
N LEU A 218 10.05 -9.78 -4.40
CA LEU A 218 11.37 -10.38 -4.58
C LEU A 218 12.21 -10.33 -3.31
N LEU A 219 12.17 -9.23 -2.55
CA LEU A 219 12.88 -9.09 -1.28
C LEU A 219 12.38 -10.10 -0.26
N LEU A 220 11.06 -10.26 -0.12
CA LEU A 220 10.47 -11.23 0.80
C LEU A 220 10.73 -12.68 0.38
N ILE A 221 10.72 -12.99 -0.93
CA ILE A 221 11.18 -14.30 -1.42
C ILE A 221 12.66 -14.53 -1.12
N GLY A 222 13.51 -13.53 -1.35
CA GLY A 222 14.94 -13.61 -1.07
C GLY A 222 15.21 -13.85 0.42
N PHE A 223 14.47 -13.16 1.28
CA PHE A 223 14.51 -13.34 2.73
C PHE A 223 14.04 -14.73 3.15
N ASP A 224 12.91 -15.21 2.61
CA ASP A 224 12.39 -16.55 2.86
C ASP A 224 13.40 -17.63 2.46
N GLN A 225 13.97 -17.55 1.25
CA GLN A 225 14.97 -18.52 0.78
C GLN A 225 16.27 -18.47 1.57
N TYR A 226 16.76 -17.27 1.92
CA TYR A 226 17.95 -17.10 2.75
C TYR A 226 17.72 -17.71 4.14
N SER A 227 16.57 -17.44 4.74
CA SER A 227 16.15 -18.00 6.02
C SER A 227 16.06 -19.53 5.96
N GLN A 228 15.38 -20.08 4.95
CA GLN A 228 15.28 -21.53 4.74
C GLN A 228 16.65 -22.20 4.55
N LYS A 229 17.57 -21.59 3.80
CA LYS A 229 18.94 -22.12 3.65
C LYS A 229 19.69 -22.16 4.98
N LYS A 230 19.57 -21.11 5.79
CA LYS A 230 20.18 -21.03 7.11
C LYS A 230 19.57 -22.04 8.09
N GLN A 231 18.28 -22.35 7.93
CA GLN A 231 17.58 -23.42 8.65
C GLN A 231 17.92 -24.81 8.12
N ALA A 232 18.16 -25.01 6.84
CA ALA A 232 18.61 -26.32 6.33
C ALA A 232 19.97 -26.71 6.97
N LEU A 233 20.78 -25.71 7.31
CA LEU A 233 22.05 -25.84 8.02
C LEU A 233 21.90 -25.97 9.56
N LYS A 234 20.72 -25.72 10.12
CA LYS A 234 20.44 -25.79 11.57
C LYS A 234 19.10 -26.46 11.82
N VAL A 235 19.05 -27.61 12.52
CA VAL A 235 17.77 -28.22 12.96
C VAL A 235 16.91 -27.16 13.65
N SER A 236 15.92 -26.63 12.93
CA SER A 236 15.18 -25.44 13.35
C SER A 236 13.94 -25.89 14.10
N SER A 237 13.84 -25.46 15.36
CA SER A 237 12.68 -25.75 16.20
C SER A 237 11.39 -25.30 15.53
N PRO A 238 10.28 -26.04 15.63
CA PRO A 238 8.98 -25.61 15.12
C PRO A 238 8.54 -24.22 15.61
N PHE A 239 9.00 -23.80 16.80
CA PHE A 239 8.81 -22.44 17.30
C PHE A 239 9.55 -21.38 16.45
N ASN A 240 10.80 -21.65 16.04
CA ASN A 240 11.56 -20.72 15.21
C ASN A 240 10.92 -20.53 13.84
N ILE A 241 10.27 -21.57 13.30
CA ILE A 241 9.51 -21.49 12.06
C ILE A 241 8.31 -20.56 12.26
N ALA A 242 7.52 -20.75 13.33
CA ALA A 242 6.40 -19.87 13.66
C ALA A 242 6.85 -18.42 13.89
N LEU A 243 7.98 -18.21 14.57
CA LEU A 243 8.55 -16.87 14.80
C LEU A 243 8.94 -16.17 13.49
N LEU A 244 9.57 -16.89 12.57
CA LEU A 244 9.93 -16.32 11.27
C LEU A 244 8.70 -16.01 10.42
N MET A 245 7.67 -16.86 10.47
CA MET A 245 6.37 -16.56 9.87
C MET A 245 5.77 -15.30 10.48
N ALA A 246 5.76 -15.18 11.82
CA ALA A 246 5.26 -14.01 12.52
C ALA A 246 6.02 -12.72 12.15
N VAL A 247 7.34 -12.78 11.96
CA VAL A 247 8.13 -11.61 11.50
C VAL A 247 7.78 -11.24 10.06
N GLY A 248 7.68 -12.22 9.16
CA GLY A 248 7.29 -11.99 7.77
C GLY A 248 5.89 -11.40 7.65
N ILE A 249 4.94 -11.95 8.41
CA ILE A 249 3.58 -11.44 8.53
C ILE A 249 3.59 -10.03 9.16
N GLY A 250 4.38 -9.79 10.20
CA GLY A 250 4.55 -8.45 10.75
C GLY A 250 4.95 -7.39 9.72
N LEU A 251 5.90 -7.71 8.84
CA LEU A 251 6.26 -6.80 7.75
C LEU A 251 5.12 -6.60 6.75
N HIS A 252 4.27 -7.61 6.54
CA HIS A 252 3.08 -7.51 5.70
C HIS A 252 2.02 -6.60 6.34
N ASN A 253 1.69 -6.82 7.61
CA ASN A 253 0.75 -6.04 8.40
C ASN A 253 1.17 -4.56 8.52
N PHE A 254 2.47 -4.25 8.47
CA PHE A 254 2.93 -2.87 8.34
C PHE A 254 2.39 -2.21 7.06
N GLY A 255 2.45 -2.90 5.91
CA GLY A 255 1.90 -2.43 4.64
C GLY A 255 0.37 -2.25 4.67
N GLU A 256 -0.37 -3.17 5.29
CA GLU A 256 -1.82 -3.03 5.51
C GLU A 256 -2.14 -1.80 6.35
N GLY A 257 -1.38 -1.59 7.43
CA GLY A 257 -1.52 -0.42 8.27
C GLY A 257 -1.30 0.87 7.48
N LEU A 258 -0.25 0.92 6.63
CA LEU A 258 -0.01 2.07 5.77
C LEU A 258 -1.21 2.35 4.86
N ALA A 259 -1.74 1.33 4.19
CA ALA A 259 -2.91 1.46 3.32
C ALA A 259 -4.14 2.01 4.06
N ILE A 260 -4.49 1.43 5.22
CA ILE A 260 -5.63 1.88 6.02
C ILE A 260 -5.44 3.31 6.51
N GLY A 261 -4.26 3.63 7.06
CA GLY A 261 -3.95 4.97 7.54
C GLY A 261 -4.09 6.01 6.43
N THR A 262 -3.57 5.70 5.24
CA THR A 262 -3.66 6.59 4.07
C THR A 262 -5.11 6.78 3.61
N SER A 263 -5.92 5.72 3.53
CA SER A 263 -7.34 5.86 3.13
C SER A 263 -8.14 6.75 4.08
N PHE A 264 -7.98 6.61 5.40
CA PHE A 264 -8.68 7.47 6.36
C PHE A 264 -8.13 8.91 6.36
N SER A 265 -6.82 9.09 6.14
CA SER A 265 -6.20 10.41 5.98
C SER A 265 -6.75 11.18 4.78
N LEU A 266 -7.12 10.45 3.72
CA LEU A 266 -7.74 10.98 2.50
C LEU A 266 -9.25 11.25 2.63
N GLY A 267 -9.87 10.93 3.77
CA GLY A 267 -11.32 11.03 3.92
C GLY A 267 -12.10 9.90 3.25
N GLU A 268 -11.41 8.92 2.65
CA GLU A 268 -11.99 7.75 1.99
C GLU A 268 -12.46 6.71 3.01
N ALA A 269 -13.45 7.07 3.82
CA ALA A 269 -13.93 6.26 4.94
C ALA A 269 -14.49 4.90 4.51
N ALA A 270 -15.15 4.84 3.35
CA ALA A 270 -15.66 3.59 2.79
C ALA A 270 -14.52 2.63 2.40
N LEU A 271 -13.48 3.14 1.72
CA LEU A 271 -12.28 2.37 1.39
C LEU A 271 -11.56 1.92 2.66
N GLY A 272 -11.31 2.83 3.60
CA GLY A 272 -10.67 2.52 4.89
C GLY A 272 -11.41 1.43 5.66
N THR A 273 -12.75 1.49 5.70
CA THR A 273 -13.58 0.46 6.34
C THR A 273 -13.49 -0.88 5.62
N PHE A 274 -13.51 -0.87 4.28
CA PHE A 274 -13.39 -2.08 3.47
C PHE A 274 -12.06 -2.79 3.73
N LEU A 275 -10.97 -2.02 3.73
CA LEU A 275 -9.63 -2.51 4.04
C LEU A 275 -9.56 -3.05 5.48
N VAL A 276 -10.10 -2.34 6.47
CA VAL A 276 -10.12 -2.81 7.88
C VAL A 276 -10.81 -4.17 8.00
N ILE A 277 -12.00 -4.34 7.42
CA ILE A 277 -12.75 -5.60 7.52
C ILE A 277 -12.04 -6.71 6.74
N GLY A 278 -11.66 -6.43 5.50
CA GLY A 278 -10.94 -7.36 4.64
C GLY A 278 -9.66 -7.87 5.29
N PHE A 279 -8.85 -6.94 5.80
CA PHE A 279 -7.58 -7.25 6.47
C PHE A 279 -7.76 -8.02 7.76
N THR A 280 -8.75 -7.65 8.57
CA THR A 280 -9.11 -8.40 9.79
C THR A 280 -9.43 -9.87 9.46
N LEU A 281 -10.21 -10.12 8.41
CA LEU A 281 -10.62 -11.48 8.04
C LEU A 281 -9.45 -12.37 7.62
N HIS A 282 -8.54 -11.90 6.75
CA HIS A 282 -7.39 -12.74 6.38
C HIS A 282 -6.34 -12.84 7.50
N ASN A 283 -6.17 -11.81 8.33
CA ASN A 283 -5.25 -11.85 9.47
C ASN A 283 -5.61 -12.93 10.50
N ILE A 284 -6.90 -13.26 10.64
CA ILE A 284 -7.31 -14.46 11.40
C ILE A 284 -6.72 -15.72 10.80
N THR A 285 -6.77 -15.86 9.48
CA THR A 285 -6.24 -17.04 8.80
C THR A 285 -4.71 -17.10 8.81
N GLU A 286 -4.04 -15.96 8.88
CA GLU A 286 -2.58 -15.89 9.06
C GLU A 286 -2.15 -16.31 10.47
N GLY A 287 -2.93 -15.94 11.49
CA GLY A 287 -2.75 -16.47 12.85
C GLY A 287 -2.85 -18.01 12.89
N ILE A 288 -3.78 -18.60 12.13
CA ILE A 288 -3.87 -20.07 11.95
C ILE A 288 -2.60 -20.61 11.27
N GLY A 289 -2.09 -19.92 10.25
CA GLY A 289 -0.83 -20.24 9.60
C GLY A 289 0.37 -20.26 10.56
N ILE A 290 0.51 -19.24 11.41
CA ILE A 290 1.55 -19.16 12.45
C ILE A 290 1.38 -20.29 13.48
N ALA A 291 0.14 -20.67 13.81
CA ALA A 291 -0.13 -21.76 14.75
C ALA A 291 0.23 -23.15 14.20
N ALA A 292 0.24 -23.35 12.88
CA ALA A 292 0.41 -24.67 12.28
C ALA A 292 1.77 -25.36 12.63
N PRO A 293 2.94 -24.70 12.55
CA PRO A 293 4.20 -25.29 13.00
C PRO A 293 4.19 -25.67 14.49
N LEU A 294 3.47 -24.92 15.33
CA LEU A 294 3.41 -25.17 16.77
C LEU A 294 2.69 -26.47 17.13
N LEU A 295 1.93 -27.08 16.21
CA LEU A 295 1.25 -28.36 16.43
C LEU A 295 2.23 -29.50 16.77
N LYS A 296 3.51 -29.35 16.39
CA LYS A 296 4.58 -30.32 16.64
C LYS A 296 5.22 -30.19 18.03
N ILE A 297 4.85 -29.17 18.81
CA ILE A 297 5.41 -28.90 20.15
C ILE A 297 4.28 -28.56 21.14
N LYS A 298 4.64 -28.36 22.42
CA LYS A 298 3.75 -27.83 23.46
C LYS A 298 4.13 -26.37 23.76
N PRO A 299 3.56 -25.38 23.04
CA PRO A 299 3.85 -23.97 23.26
C PRO A 299 3.25 -23.48 24.58
N ARG A 300 3.86 -22.45 25.17
CA ARG A 300 3.36 -21.73 26.35
C ARG A 300 2.48 -20.56 25.91
N ILE A 301 1.63 -20.04 26.80
CA ILE A 301 0.78 -18.86 26.52
C ILE A 301 1.62 -17.66 26.05
N ARG A 302 2.80 -17.46 26.66
CA ARG A 302 3.73 -16.40 26.29
C ARG A 302 4.20 -16.48 24.83
N ASP A 303 4.28 -17.69 24.27
CA ASP A 303 4.68 -17.91 22.89
C ASP A 303 3.61 -17.34 21.94
N PHE A 304 2.32 -17.57 22.25
CA PHE A 304 1.21 -17.01 21.47
C PHE A 304 1.15 -15.48 21.56
N VAL A 305 1.35 -14.91 22.76
CA VAL A 305 1.38 -13.45 22.93
C VAL A 305 2.54 -12.85 22.13
N LEU A 306 3.73 -13.43 22.21
CA LEU A 306 4.89 -12.96 21.48
C LEU A 306 4.66 -13.01 19.97
N LEU A 307 4.16 -14.13 19.45
CA LEU A 307 3.89 -14.31 18.03
C LEU A 307 2.79 -13.36 17.54
N GLY A 308 1.72 -13.19 18.29
CA GLY A 308 0.63 -12.26 17.97
C GLY A 308 1.09 -10.80 17.96
N VAL A 309 1.92 -10.39 18.91
CA VAL A 309 2.48 -9.04 18.95
C VAL A 309 3.47 -8.81 17.80
N ILE A 310 4.41 -9.73 17.55
CA ILE A 310 5.39 -9.58 16.48
C ILE A 310 4.70 -9.48 15.11
N ALA A 311 3.67 -10.29 14.89
CA ALA A 311 2.95 -10.32 13.63
C ALA A 311 1.93 -9.17 13.50
N GLY A 312 1.29 -8.73 14.58
CA GLY A 312 0.22 -7.74 14.51
C GLY A 312 0.62 -6.29 14.82
N ALA A 313 1.58 -6.06 15.72
CA ALA A 313 1.94 -4.71 16.15
C ALA A 313 2.45 -3.79 15.03
N PRO A 314 3.14 -4.29 13.98
CA PRO A 314 3.55 -3.42 12.89
C PRO A 314 2.38 -2.76 12.14
N ALA A 315 1.17 -3.31 12.16
CA ALA A 315 -0.02 -2.64 11.62
C ALA A 315 -0.30 -1.30 12.31
N ILE A 316 -0.08 -1.22 13.62
CA ILE A 316 -0.21 0.03 14.40
C ILE A 316 0.75 1.08 13.85
N ILE A 317 2.01 0.70 13.66
CA ILE A 317 3.04 1.58 13.11
C ILE A 317 2.67 2.00 11.70
N GLY A 318 2.21 1.06 10.87
CA GLY A 318 1.72 1.33 9.52
C GLY A 318 0.58 2.35 9.52
N THR A 319 -0.44 2.16 10.37
CA THR A 319 -1.60 3.08 10.45
C THR A 319 -1.20 4.48 10.89
N TRP A 320 -0.22 4.62 11.77
CA TRP A 320 0.31 5.93 12.12
C TRP A 320 1.07 6.56 10.96
N VAL A 321 1.96 5.81 10.33
CA VAL A 321 2.75 6.32 9.21
C VAL A 321 1.82 6.72 8.05
N GLY A 322 0.88 5.86 7.64
CA GLY A 322 -0.09 6.17 6.58
C GLY A 322 -1.09 7.27 6.96
N GLY A 323 -1.48 7.34 8.24
CA GLY A 323 -2.44 8.33 8.74
C GLY A 323 -1.86 9.73 8.93
N PHE A 324 -0.54 9.86 9.10
CA PHE A 324 0.13 11.15 9.37
C PHE A 324 1.08 11.62 8.27
N ILE A 325 1.54 10.72 7.39
CA ILE A 325 2.34 11.04 6.22
C ILE A 325 1.43 10.98 5.00
N PHE A 326 1.24 12.14 4.38
CA PHE A 326 0.34 12.31 3.24
C PHE A 326 1.15 12.66 1.99
N SER A 327 1.01 11.87 0.94
CA SER A 327 1.37 12.21 -0.44
C SER A 327 0.84 11.11 -1.38
N PRO A 328 0.19 11.43 -2.51
CA PRO A 328 -0.30 10.42 -3.46
C PRO A 328 0.80 9.43 -3.89
N ILE A 329 2.03 9.92 -4.11
CA ILE A 329 3.16 9.06 -4.51
C ILE A 329 3.55 8.07 -3.41
N LEU A 330 3.49 8.50 -2.14
CA LEU A 330 3.79 7.63 -1.00
C LEU A 330 2.65 6.65 -0.75
N GLY A 331 1.39 7.08 -0.89
CA GLY A 331 0.23 6.19 -0.85
C GLY A 331 0.33 5.09 -1.90
N ALA A 332 0.63 5.46 -3.15
CA ALA A 332 0.85 4.53 -4.26
C ALA A 332 2.01 3.55 -3.97
N LEU A 333 3.14 4.06 -3.46
CA LEU A 333 4.27 3.22 -3.06
C LEU A 333 3.87 2.22 -1.96
N PHE A 334 3.15 2.68 -0.93
CA PHE A 334 2.75 1.85 0.21
C PHE A 334 1.74 0.77 -0.19
N LEU A 335 0.78 1.10 -1.04
CA LEU A 335 -0.14 0.12 -1.64
C LEU A 335 0.62 -0.88 -2.51
N GLY A 336 1.60 -0.43 -3.29
CA GLY A 336 2.51 -1.30 -4.03
C GLY A 336 3.27 -2.27 -3.14
N ILE A 337 3.89 -1.78 -2.06
CA ILE A 337 4.56 -2.61 -1.04
C ILE A 337 3.59 -3.64 -0.45
N GLY A 338 2.38 -3.22 -0.07
CA GLY A 338 1.32 -4.09 0.42
C GLY A 338 0.98 -5.20 -0.57
N ALA A 339 0.67 -4.86 -1.82
CA ALA A 339 0.35 -5.81 -2.88
C ALA A 339 1.49 -6.82 -3.14
N GLY A 340 2.74 -6.37 -3.15
CA GLY A 340 3.92 -7.24 -3.29
C GLY A 340 4.04 -8.25 -2.15
N ALA A 341 3.72 -7.83 -0.92
CA ALA A 341 3.69 -8.71 0.23
C ALA A 341 2.54 -9.73 0.17
N ILE A 342 1.32 -9.31 -0.21
CA ILE A 342 0.18 -10.24 -0.42
C ILE A 342 0.56 -11.31 -1.46
N LEU A 343 1.12 -10.90 -2.59
CA LEU A 343 1.51 -11.81 -3.66
C LEU A 343 2.55 -12.84 -3.19
N GLN A 344 3.47 -12.45 -2.31
CA GLN A 344 4.46 -13.36 -1.74
C GLN A 344 3.79 -14.42 -0.86
N VAL A 345 2.82 -14.05 -0.02
CA VAL A 345 2.09 -14.99 0.83
C VAL A 345 1.28 -15.97 -0.02
N ILE A 346 0.57 -15.47 -1.04
CA ILE A 346 -0.14 -16.30 -2.03
C ILE A 346 0.81 -17.33 -2.64
N TYR A 347 2.00 -16.89 -3.07
CA TYR A 347 3.02 -17.78 -3.64
C TYR A 347 3.44 -18.87 -2.65
N VAL A 348 3.74 -18.51 -1.40
CA VAL A 348 4.19 -19.47 -0.38
C VAL A 348 3.10 -20.49 -0.04
N ILE A 349 1.87 -20.05 0.24
CA ILE A 349 0.77 -20.96 0.59
C ILE A 349 0.44 -21.88 -0.59
N THR A 350 0.38 -21.33 -1.81
CA THR A 350 0.15 -22.12 -3.01
C THR A 350 1.25 -23.16 -3.22
N LYS A 351 2.51 -22.80 -3.02
CA LYS A 351 3.65 -23.73 -3.08
C LYS A 351 3.56 -24.81 -2.01
N MET A 352 3.15 -24.47 -0.79
CA MET A 352 2.92 -25.44 0.30
C MET A 352 1.83 -26.45 -0.08
N LEU A 353 0.69 -25.97 -0.59
CA LEU A 353 -0.40 -26.82 -1.07
C LEU A 353 0.07 -27.76 -2.18
N ILE A 354 0.73 -27.23 -3.21
CA ILE A 354 1.26 -28.03 -4.32
C ILE A 354 2.21 -29.13 -3.81
N ASN A 355 3.13 -28.78 -2.90
CA ASN A 355 4.09 -29.73 -2.36
C ASN A 355 3.44 -30.82 -1.50
N ASP A 356 2.42 -30.47 -0.70
CA ASP A 356 1.68 -31.44 0.09
C ASP A 356 0.91 -32.45 -0.79
N HIS A 357 0.24 -31.98 -1.85
CA HIS A 357 -0.48 -32.87 -2.77
C HIS A 357 0.48 -33.78 -3.55
N LYS A 358 1.62 -33.25 -4.02
CA LYS A 358 2.68 -34.04 -4.65
C LYS A 358 3.20 -35.15 -3.73
N LYS A 359 3.43 -34.83 -2.45
CA LYS A 359 3.91 -35.80 -1.46
C LYS A 359 2.94 -36.96 -1.24
N HIS A 360 1.63 -36.71 -1.41
CA HIS A 360 0.58 -37.71 -1.18
C HIS A 360 -0.03 -38.26 -2.47
N LEU A 361 0.55 -37.95 -3.64
CA LEU A 361 0.07 -38.37 -4.96
C LEU A 361 -1.39 -37.98 -5.24
N GLU A 362 -1.82 -36.82 -4.71
CA GLU A 362 -3.15 -36.25 -4.93
C GLU A 362 -3.13 -35.19 -6.05
N PRO A 363 -4.24 -34.94 -6.74
CA PRO A 363 -4.35 -33.85 -7.69
C PRO A 363 -4.07 -32.50 -7.03
N THR A 364 -3.34 -31.62 -7.71
CA THR A 364 -2.98 -30.28 -7.20
C THR A 364 -4.19 -29.44 -6.83
N VAL A 365 -5.29 -29.57 -7.58
CA VAL A 365 -6.57 -28.92 -7.30
C VAL A 365 -7.58 -30.01 -6.94
N SER A 366 -7.92 -30.10 -5.66
CA SER A 366 -9.03 -30.93 -5.19
C SER A 366 -10.32 -30.10 -5.10
N TRP A 367 -11.48 -30.76 -5.19
CA TRP A 367 -12.78 -30.09 -5.04
C TRP A 367 -12.91 -29.34 -3.71
N LEU A 368 -12.34 -29.88 -2.64
CA LEU A 368 -12.37 -29.24 -1.33
C LEU A 368 -11.53 -27.96 -1.32
N ASN A 369 -10.31 -27.98 -1.88
CA ASN A 369 -9.48 -26.77 -1.99
C ASN A 369 -10.11 -25.73 -2.93
N PHE A 370 -10.67 -26.18 -4.05
CA PHE A 370 -11.38 -25.29 -4.97
C PHE A 370 -12.56 -24.61 -4.28
N SER A 371 -13.37 -25.37 -3.54
CA SER A 371 -14.47 -24.81 -2.76
C SER A 371 -13.98 -23.80 -1.71
N GLY A 372 -12.89 -24.10 -1.00
CA GLY A 372 -12.28 -23.17 -0.05
C GLY A 372 -11.87 -21.87 -0.73
N PHE A 373 -11.09 -21.96 -1.81
CA PHE A 373 -10.64 -20.81 -2.60
C PHE A 373 -11.80 -19.95 -3.10
N THR A 374 -12.83 -20.57 -3.70
CA THR A 374 -14.02 -19.86 -4.19
C THR A 374 -14.79 -19.20 -3.04
N ILE A 375 -14.95 -19.88 -1.90
CA ILE A 375 -15.59 -19.29 -0.72
C ILE A 375 -14.79 -18.08 -0.23
N GLY A 376 -13.45 -18.15 -0.23
CA GLY A 376 -12.60 -17.01 0.09
C GLY A 376 -12.89 -15.80 -0.83
N LEU A 377 -12.87 -16.01 -2.14
CA LEU A 377 -13.21 -14.94 -3.09
C LEU A 377 -14.61 -14.35 -2.85
N LEU A 378 -15.60 -15.23 -2.60
CA LEU A 378 -16.98 -14.81 -2.36
C LEU A 378 -17.14 -14.01 -1.06
N ILE A 379 -16.45 -14.41 0.01
CA ILE A 379 -16.44 -13.67 1.28
C ILE A 379 -15.93 -12.25 1.04
N MET A 380 -14.80 -12.10 0.33
CA MET A 380 -14.23 -10.78 0.07
C MET A 380 -15.09 -9.95 -0.87
N TYR A 381 -15.65 -10.56 -1.92
CA TYR A 381 -16.56 -9.87 -2.82
C TYR A 381 -17.81 -9.35 -2.11
N LEU A 382 -18.45 -10.19 -1.29
CA LEU A 382 -19.64 -9.80 -0.52
C LEU A 382 -19.27 -8.72 0.52
N THR A 383 -18.10 -8.82 1.15
CA THR A 383 -17.60 -7.78 2.05
C THR A 383 -17.43 -6.45 1.32
N ALA A 384 -16.81 -6.46 0.14
CA ALA A 384 -16.66 -5.26 -0.69
C ALA A 384 -18.00 -4.66 -1.08
N PHE A 385 -18.96 -5.51 -1.44
CA PHE A 385 -20.31 -5.10 -1.81
C PHE A 385 -21.04 -4.41 -0.65
N PHE A 386 -21.04 -5.00 0.55
CA PHE A 386 -21.74 -4.45 1.73
C PHE A 386 -21.04 -3.27 2.41
N VAL A 387 -19.79 -2.97 2.05
CA VAL A 387 -19.10 -1.78 2.56
C VAL A 387 -19.29 -0.58 1.63
N LYS A 388 -19.38 -0.83 0.31
CA LYS A 388 -19.62 0.23 -0.68
C LYS A 388 -21.09 0.66 -0.79
N TYR A 389 -22.03 -0.15 -0.28
CA TYR A 389 -23.48 0.10 -0.25
C TYR A 389 -24.04 -0.26 1.11
#